data_AF-A0A3N6GZJ8-F1
#
_entry.id   AF-A0A3N6GZJ8-F1
#
_cell.length_a   1.000
_cell.length_b   1.000
_cell.length_c   1.000
_cell.angle_alpha   90.00
_cell.angle_beta   90.00
_cell.angle_gamma   90.00
#
_symmetry.space_group_name_H-M   'P 1'
#
loop_
_entity.id
_entity.type
_entity.pdbx_description
1 polymer ?
#
loop_
_entity_poly.entity_id
_entity_poly.type
_entity_poly.pdbx_seq_one_letter_code
_entity_poly.pdbx_strand_id
1 'polypeptide(L)'
;MRPLVPLSPTLYLPPQDRLLLGKPLTAALDTAEPDAWVDLDRRIATATAWRTGVRPLRYLLRERYADGNGSVDWAAAPRWDEEAHDVTWSRFPPSEAETALVLCHDRWQAREAALALTPGRPALLPLLLVRCADSRPRVRERARSVLAADLGGPAAAELVPLALRLSLRPHGDWALERVLAVAGPLPPSLAPRILTSPLAQVRVLGVRLCLERGLLTPAGLTDLVLTAPDRAVRRLCTDALLARVSPGDPERLLDPLLAASSAVTRSSAVTALHRAGRGREAAGHVSDPSAGVRSAARLVLRMEGRESGELYRALCAGPDAPGLAPGALFGLAESGAPGAAALLRPLTAHPEGRVRAAALAALRMLDAVSPDTLMAAMDDPHPPVVRTARKALVPYVLLVPEEWLAALVAPGRPRHVRRSGLRLLCAHSLALRKRVLAALEEDEDPEVAHEAQRARYEPLPPAGSDG
;
A
#
# COMPACT_ATOMS: atom_id res chain seq x y z
N MET A 1 -11.85 34.71 -29.69
CA MET A 1 -11.33 33.34 -29.94
C MET A 1 -9.86 33.45 -30.32
N ARG A 2 -8.94 32.94 -29.50
CA ARG A 2 -7.54 32.77 -29.94
C ARG A 2 -7.52 31.64 -30.98
N PRO A 3 -6.80 31.79 -32.11
CA PRO A 3 -6.70 30.69 -33.07
C PRO A 3 -5.99 29.52 -32.38
N LEU A 4 -6.61 28.34 -32.45
CA LEU A 4 -5.97 27.08 -32.09
C LEU A 4 -4.74 26.92 -33.01
N VAL A 5 -3.55 26.99 -32.43
CA VAL A 5 -2.32 26.60 -33.12
C VAL A 5 -2.53 25.15 -33.59
N PRO A 6 -2.33 24.83 -34.88
CA PRO A 6 -2.48 23.46 -35.34
C PRO A 6 -1.48 22.60 -34.59
N LEU A 7 -1.99 21.65 -33.79
CA LEU A 7 -1.16 20.66 -33.11
C LEU A 7 -0.35 19.92 -34.18
N SER A 8 0.98 19.96 -34.11
CA SER A 8 1.86 19.22 -35.02
C SER A 8 1.42 17.74 -35.05
N PRO A 9 1.22 17.13 -36.23
CA PRO A 9 0.74 15.73 -36.38
C PRO A 9 1.53 14.69 -35.57
N THR A 10 2.78 15.00 -35.25
CA THR A 10 3.71 14.14 -34.52
C THR A 10 3.42 13.98 -33.01
N LEU A 11 2.52 14.78 -32.41
CA LEU A 11 2.20 14.69 -30.97
C LEU A 11 1.46 13.40 -30.58
N TYR A 12 0.89 12.68 -31.54
CA TYR A 12 0.24 11.39 -31.29
C TYR A 12 1.18 10.19 -31.45
N LEU A 13 2.38 10.41 -32.01
CA LEU A 13 3.37 9.35 -32.15
C LEU A 13 3.98 9.00 -30.79
N PRO A 14 4.32 7.73 -30.53
CA PRO A 14 5.05 7.36 -29.33
C PRO A 14 6.50 7.88 -29.38
N PRO A 15 7.19 7.99 -28.22
CA PRO A 15 8.51 8.63 -28.13
C PRO A 15 9.57 8.10 -29.10
N GLN A 16 9.66 6.78 -29.25
CA GLN A 16 10.65 6.15 -30.14
C GLN A 16 10.46 6.53 -31.62
N ASP A 17 9.21 6.71 -32.05
CA ASP A 17 8.87 7.07 -33.42
C ASP A 17 9.18 8.55 -33.69
N ARG A 18 8.99 9.41 -32.68
CA ARG A 18 9.40 10.83 -32.75
C ARG A 18 10.92 10.96 -32.88
N LEU A 19 11.69 10.16 -32.13
CA LEU A 19 13.15 10.14 -32.26
C LEU A 19 13.60 9.66 -33.65
N LEU A 20 12.91 8.67 -34.21
CA LEU A 20 13.20 8.18 -35.55
C LEU A 20 12.91 9.23 -36.64
N LEU A 21 11.94 10.12 -36.40
CA LEU A 21 11.72 11.33 -37.21
C LEU A 21 12.69 12.49 -36.89
N GLY A 22 13.75 12.24 -36.12
CA GLY A 22 14.79 13.22 -35.78
C GLY A 22 14.36 14.29 -34.78
N LYS A 23 13.24 14.09 -34.05
CA LYS A 23 12.84 15.04 -33.00
C LYS A 23 13.83 14.99 -31.82
N PRO A 24 14.14 16.12 -31.18
CA PRO A 24 14.99 16.13 -29.99
C PRO A 24 14.29 15.40 -28.83
N LEU A 25 15.07 14.94 -27.85
CA LEU A 25 14.56 14.18 -26.69
C LEU A 25 13.47 14.94 -25.93
N THR A 26 13.63 16.25 -25.72
CA THR A 26 12.63 17.10 -25.05
C THR A 26 11.30 17.21 -25.79
N ALA A 27 11.27 16.94 -27.10
CA ALA A 27 10.03 16.88 -27.88
C ALA A 27 9.48 15.43 -28.00
N ALA A 28 10.33 14.43 -27.77
CA ALA A 28 9.98 13.03 -27.90
C ALA A 28 9.34 12.45 -26.63
N LEU A 29 9.81 12.84 -25.45
CA LEU A 29 9.34 12.36 -24.16
C LEU A 29 9.36 13.45 -23.08
N ASP A 30 8.64 13.21 -21.99
CA ASP A 30 8.80 13.99 -20.77
C ASP A 30 10.12 13.61 -20.11
N THR A 31 11.13 14.47 -20.24
CA THR A 31 12.48 14.22 -19.73
C THR A 31 12.57 14.30 -18.20
N ALA A 32 11.56 14.87 -17.53
CA ALA A 32 11.51 14.99 -16.08
C ALA A 32 10.96 13.71 -15.40
N GLU A 33 10.26 12.87 -16.16
CA GLU A 33 9.60 11.65 -15.67
C GLU A 33 10.52 10.42 -15.81
N PRO A 34 10.95 9.79 -14.69
CA PRO A 34 11.80 8.59 -14.72
C PRO A 34 11.26 7.44 -15.55
N ASP A 35 9.96 7.19 -15.47
CA ASP A 35 9.35 6.06 -16.17
C ASP A 35 9.35 6.26 -17.70
N ALA A 36 9.36 7.50 -18.18
CA ALA A 36 9.45 7.80 -19.61
C ALA A 36 10.78 7.32 -20.22
N TRP A 37 11.89 7.46 -19.50
CA TRP A 37 13.21 6.97 -19.94
C TRP A 37 13.30 5.44 -19.95
N VAL A 38 12.76 4.82 -18.90
CA VAL A 38 12.70 3.36 -18.75
C VAL A 38 11.83 2.72 -19.83
N ASP A 39 10.70 3.36 -20.16
CA ASP A 39 9.80 2.92 -21.22
C ASP A 39 10.37 3.15 -22.61
N LEU A 40 11.05 4.28 -22.85
CA LEU A 40 11.75 4.54 -24.10
C LEU A 40 12.77 3.43 -24.38
N ASP A 41 13.63 3.14 -23.41
CA ASP A 41 14.65 2.08 -23.48
C ASP A 41 14.02 0.73 -23.87
N ARG A 42 12.99 0.33 -23.14
CA ARG A 42 12.28 -0.93 -23.39
C ARG A 42 11.63 -0.99 -24.77
N ARG A 43 10.99 0.11 -25.21
CA ARG A 43 10.28 0.17 -26.50
C ARG A 43 11.24 0.06 -27.67
N ILE A 44 12.37 0.77 -27.63
CA ILE A 44 13.38 0.71 -28.71
C ILE A 44 14.09 -0.65 -28.71
N ALA A 45 14.45 -1.19 -27.55
CA ALA A 45 15.05 -2.53 -27.46
C ALA A 45 14.08 -3.56 -28.06
N THR A 46 12.80 -3.49 -27.70
CA THR A 46 11.78 -4.35 -28.28
C THR A 46 11.71 -4.17 -29.79
N ALA A 47 11.55 -2.95 -30.30
CA ALA A 47 11.43 -2.65 -31.73
C ALA A 47 12.64 -3.16 -32.56
N THR A 48 13.85 -3.09 -32.00
CA THR A 48 15.08 -3.52 -32.68
C THR A 48 15.36 -5.01 -32.55
N ALA A 49 14.88 -5.68 -31.49
CA ALA A 49 14.97 -7.14 -31.33
C ALA A 49 14.18 -7.90 -32.40
N TRP A 50 13.01 -7.40 -32.81
CA TRP A 50 12.18 -8.05 -33.84
C TRP A 50 12.86 -8.14 -35.22
N ARG A 51 13.92 -7.38 -35.44
CA ARG A 51 14.67 -7.35 -36.71
C ARG A 51 15.79 -8.40 -36.76
N THR A 52 16.16 -9.01 -35.64
CA THR A 52 17.37 -9.87 -35.52
C THR A 52 17.09 -11.38 -35.55
N GLY A 53 15.84 -11.86 -35.67
CA GLY A 53 15.57 -13.27 -36.03
C GLY A 53 14.47 -14.05 -35.31
N VAL A 54 13.45 -13.43 -34.70
CA VAL A 54 12.27 -14.15 -34.17
C VAL A 54 11.06 -13.91 -35.07
N ARG A 55 10.40 -15.00 -35.51
CA ARG A 55 9.36 -15.10 -36.57
C ARG A 55 8.48 -13.85 -36.83
N PRO A 56 8.12 -13.58 -38.11
CA PRO A 56 7.24 -12.47 -38.47
C PRO A 56 5.79 -12.80 -38.10
N LEU A 57 5.30 -12.30 -36.97
CA LEU A 57 3.87 -12.06 -36.82
C LEU A 57 3.57 -10.68 -37.40
N ARG A 58 3.06 -10.67 -38.64
CA ARG A 58 2.38 -9.53 -39.26
C ARG A 58 1.08 -9.19 -38.50
N TYR A 59 1.12 -8.79 -37.23
CA TYR A 59 -0.01 -8.22 -36.45
C TYR A 59 0.64 -7.51 -35.24
N LEU A 60 0.73 -6.19 -35.10
CA LEU A 60 -0.34 -5.18 -35.03
C LEU A 60 0.33 -3.79 -35.12
N LEU A 61 0.54 -3.26 -36.33
CA LEU A 61 0.86 -1.84 -36.56
C LEU A 61 0.45 -1.38 -37.96
N ARG A 62 -0.55 -2.05 -38.55
CA ARG A 62 -1.17 -1.62 -39.81
C ARG A 62 -2.63 -1.16 -39.64
N GLU A 63 -3.16 -1.15 -38.43
CA GLU A 63 -4.53 -0.67 -38.16
C GLU A 63 -4.57 0.21 -36.91
N ARG A 64 -4.15 1.46 -37.08
CA ARG A 64 -4.73 2.67 -36.50
C ARG A 64 -3.90 3.85 -37.01
N TYR A 65 -4.54 4.76 -37.73
CA TYR A 65 -3.96 5.91 -38.47
C TYR A 65 -3.37 5.55 -39.84
N ALA A 66 -4.25 5.04 -40.73
CA ALA A 66 -4.05 5.13 -42.17
C ALA A 66 -4.62 6.47 -42.68
N ASP A 67 -4.03 7.56 -42.18
CA ASP A 67 -4.38 8.93 -42.58
C ASP A 67 -3.09 9.62 -43.03
N GLY A 68 -2.52 9.14 -44.14
CA GLY A 68 -1.80 9.93 -45.15
C GLY A 68 -0.60 10.82 -44.81
N ASN A 69 -0.17 11.04 -43.56
CA ASN A 69 0.96 11.93 -43.25
C ASN A 69 1.77 11.45 -42.03
N GLY A 70 2.86 10.70 -42.28
CA GLY A 70 3.90 10.40 -41.29
C GLY A 70 4.15 8.92 -40.98
N SER A 71 4.24 8.05 -42.00
CA SER A 71 4.67 6.66 -41.77
C SER A 71 6.12 6.63 -41.26
N VAL A 72 6.34 6.01 -40.11
CA VAL A 72 7.65 5.86 -39.49
C VAL A 72 8.26 4.55 -39.99
N ASP A 73 9.34 4.63 -40.77
CA ASP A 73 10.02 3.46 -41.31
C ASP A 73 11.21 3.06 -40.42
N TRP A 74 10.99 2.06 -39.58
CA TRP A 74 12.03 1.45 -38.75
C TRP A 74 13.14 0.76 -39.56
N ALA A 75 12.94 0.56 -40.87
CA ALA A 75 14.01 0.08 -41.74
C ALA A 75 15.16 1.09 -41.84
N ALA A 76 14.86 2.38 -41.76
CA ALA A 76 15.81 3.49 -41.81
C ALA A 76 16.45 3.83 -40.45
N ALA A 77 16.05 3.17 -39.36
CA ALA A 77 16.64 3.37 -38.05
C ALA A 77 18.11 2.89 -38.02
N PRO A 78 18.99 3.59 -37.27
CA PRO A 78 20.36 3.13 -37.04
C PRO A 78 20.41 1.70 -36.50
N ARG A 79 21.22 0.85 -37.13
CA ARG A 79 21.37 -0.58 -36.78
C ARG A 79 22.83 -1.00 -36.75
N TRP A 80 23.12 -2.07 -36.01
CA TRP A 80 24.40 -2.76 -36.07
C TRP A 80 24.61 -3.42 -37.44
N ASP A 81 25.75 -3.13 -38.06
CA ASP A 81 26.27 -3.80 -39.26
C ASP A 81 27.29 -4.86 -38.83
N GLU A 82 27.01 -6.12 -39.14
CA GLU A 82 27.88 -7.25 -38.78
C GLU A 82 29.17 -7.27 -39.62
N GLU A 83 29.13 -6.78 -40.85
CA GLU A 83 30.30 -6.78 -41.72
C GLU A 83 31.24 -5.65 -41.32
N ALA A 84 30.70 -4.44 -41.14
CA ALA A 84 31.48 -3.28 -40.73
C ALA A 84 31.87 -3.29 -39.25
N HIS A 85 31.24 -4.14 -38.41
CA HIS A 85 31.37 -4.10 -36.95
C HIS A 85 31.13 -2.70 -36.37
N ASP A 86 30.16 -1.97 -36.95
CA ASP A 86 29.82 -0.60 -36.57
C ASP A 86 28.32 -0.35 -36.72
N VAL A 87 27.84 0.80 -36.26
CA VAL A 87 26.47 1.24 -36.39
C VAL A 87 26.29 2.02 -37.69
N THR A 88 25.22 1.70 -38.41
CA THR A 88 24.77 2.49 -39.56
C THR A 88 24.16 3.81 -39.07
N TRP A 89 24.78 4.93 -39.44
CA TRP A 89 24.30 6.27 -39.09
C TRP A 89 23.71 6.94 -40.33
N SER A 90 22.62 7.70 -40.16
CA SER A 90 22.05 8.46 -41.30
C SER A 90 22.87 9.71 -41.64
N ARG A 91 23.66 10.20 -40.68
CA ARG A 91 24.54 11.37 -40.80
C ARG A 91 25.74 11.26 -39.88
N PHE A 92 26.82 11.99 -40.21
CA PHE A 92 28.00 12.09 -39.35
C PHE A 92 28.35 13.57 -39.06
N PRO A 93 28.47 13.98 -37.79
CA PRO A 93 28.26 13.19 -36.58
C PRO A 93 26.76 12.87 -36.34
N PRO A 94 26.43 11.74 -35.68
CA PRO A 94 25.03 11.38 -35.38
C PRO A 94 24.33 12.40 -34.47
N SER A 95 23.03 12.59 -34.69
CA SER A 95 22.15 13.37 -33.80
C SER A 95 22.03 12.77 -32.41
N GLU A 96 21.63 13.57 -31.42
CA GLU A 96 21.23 13.04 -30.10
C GLU A 96 20.09 12.03 -30.21
N ALA A 97 19.15 12.24 -31.14
CA ALA A 97 18.05 11.31 -31.38
C ALA A 97 18.55 9.95 -31.88
N GLU A 98 19.44 9.93 -32.88
CA GLU A 98 20.07 8.71 -33.38
C GLU A 98 20.92 8.04 -32.30
N THR A 99 21.73 8.81 -31.55
CA THR A 99 22.51 8.25 -30.44
C THR A 99 21.58 7.65 -29.37
N ALA A 100 20.46 8.31 -29.04
CA ALA A 100 19.47 7.78 -28.10
C ALA A 100 18.82 6.48 -28.59
N LEU A 101 18.47 6.39 -29.88
CA LEU A 101 17.96 5.16 -30.51
C LEU A 101 18.96 4.01 -30.34
N VAL A 102 20.23 4.28 -30.64
CA VAL A 102 21.28 3.25 -30.59
C VAL A 102 21.66 2.88 -29.17
N LEU A 103 21.67 3.83 -28.23
CA LEU A 103 21.84 3.55 -26.81
C LEU A 103 20.76 2.61 -26.28
N CYS A 104 19.55 2.62 -26.85
CA CYS A 104 18.44 1.75 -26.46
C CYS A 104 18.29 0.49 -27.33
N HIS A 105 19.25 0.22 -28.22
CA HIS A 105 19.18 -0.88 -29.18
C HIS A 105 19.28 -2.26 -28.49
N ASP A 106 18.62 -3.28 -29.03
CA ASP A 106 18.62 -4.66 -28.49
C ASP A 106 20.03 -5.29 -28.44
N ARG A 107 20.77 -5.15 -29.54
CA ARG A 107 22.17 -5.57 -29.62
C ARG A 107 23.08 -4.72 -28.76
N TRP A 108 23.85 -5.40 -27.91
CA TRP A 108 24.74 -4.76 -26.96
C TRP A 108 25.95 -4.09 -27.62
N GLN A 109 26.41 -4.60 -28.76
CA GLN A 109 27.52 -4.00 -29.51
C GLN A 109 27.15 -2.59 -30.02
N ALA A 110 25.92 -2.43 -30.50
CA ALA A 110 25.40 -1.12 -30.91
C ALA A 110 25.37 -0.16 -29.72
N ARG A 111 24.87 -0.61 -28.57
CA ARG A 111 24.88 0.20 -27.33
C ARG A 111 26.29 0.58 -26.91
N GLU A 112 27.24 -0.35 -26.96
CA GLU A 112 28.65 -0.10 -26.63
C GLU A 112 29.26 0.97 -27.55
N ALA A 113 29.06 0.85 -28.86
CA ALA A 113 29.54 1.81 -29.85
C ALA A 113 28.97 3.22 -29.61
N ALA A 114 27.67 3.32 -29.31
CA ALA A 114 27.03 4.60 -29.05
C ALA A 114 27.54 5.32 -27.80
N LEU A 115 28.10 4.62 -26.81
CA LEU A 115 28.67 5.25 -25.60
C LEU A 115 29.82 6.20 -25.94
N ALA A 116 30.59 5.93 -27.01
CA ALA A 116 31.66 6.81 -27.46
C ALA A 116 31.15 8.19 -27.96
N LEU A 117 29.87 8.30 -28.30
CA LEU A 117 29.23 9.51 -28.82
C LEU A 117 28.50 10.34 -27.75
N THR A 118 28.52 9.89 -26.49
CA THR A 118 27.83 10.55 -25.37
C THR A 118 28.61 11.68 -24.69
N PRO A 119 29.95 11.75 -24.72
CA PRO A 119 30.69 12.85 -24.08
C PRO A 119 30.24 14.23 -24.51
N GLY A 120 30.05 15.13 -23.54
CA GLY A 120 29.60 16.50 -23.76
C GLY A 120 28.13 16.66 -24.18
N ARG A 121 27.32 15.60 -24.13
CA ARG A 121 25.89 15.64 -24.50
C ARG A 121 24.98 15.43 -23.29
N PRO A 122 24.68 16.48 -22.49
CA PRO A 122 23.95 16.34 -21.23
C PRO A 122 22.55 15.74 -21.39
N ALA A 123 21.90 15.94 -22.54
CA ALA A 123 20.59 15.35 -22.85
C ALA A 123 20.60 13.81 -22.85
N LEU A 124 21.77 13.18 -23.04
CA LEU A 124 21.94 11.73 -23.06
C LEU A 124 22.30 11.13 -21.69
N LEU A 125 22.58 11.96 -20.68
CA LEU A 125 22.91 11.48 -19.32
C LEU A 125 21.86 10.54 -18.72
N PRO A 126 20.54 10.75 -18.89
CA PRO A 126 19.53 9.79 -18.43
C PRO A 126 19.70 8.39 -19.05
N LEU A 127 19.98 8.30 -20.35
CA LEU A 127 20.20 7.02 -21.02
C LEU A 127 21.55 6.39 -20.63
N LEU A 128 22.58 7.22 -20.43
CA LEU A 128 23.86 6.75 -19.90
C LEU A 128 23.70 6.15 -18.50
N LEU A 129 22.87 6.77 -17.65
CA LEU A 129 22.51 6.26 -16.33
C LEU A 129 21.76 4.92 -16.43
N VAL A 130 20.82 4.79 -17.39
CA VAL A 130 20.15 3.50 -17.68
C VAL A 130 21.16 2.42 -18.09
N ARG A 131 22.19 2.77 -18.88
CA ARG A 131 23.26 1.84 -19.29
C ARG A 131 24.24 1.49 -18.17
N CYS A 132 24.33 2.28 -17.09
CA CYS A 132 25.09 1.89 -15.89
C CYS A 132 24.52 0.66 -15.15
N ALA A 133 23.31 0.22 -15.54
CA ALA A 133 22.64 -1.00 -15.10
C ALA A 133 22.42 -2.00 -16.26
N ASP A 134 23.23 -1.93 -17.34
CA ASP A 134 23.10 -2.86 -18.47
C ASP A 134 23.38 -4.32 -18.05
N SER A 135 22.70 -5.27 -18.69
CA SER A 135 22.92 -6.70 -18.45
C SER A 135 24.29 -7.18 -18.92
N ARG A 136 24.90 -6.50 -19.91
CA ARG A 136 26.24 -6.81 -20.40
C ARG A 136 27.31 -6.04 -19.61
N PRO A 137 28.29 -6.74 -18.99
CA PRO A 137 29.36 -6.09 -18.24
C PRO A 137 30.12 -5.03 -19.03
N ARG A 138 30.46 -5.30 -20.29
CA ARG A 138 31.19 -4.35 -21.15
C ARG A 138 30.47 -3.01 -21.32
N VAL A 139 29.19 -3.06 -21.73
CA VAL A 139 28.35 -1.86 -21.88
C VAL A 139 28.24 -1.13 -20.55
N ARG A 140 27.99 -1.89 -19.47
CA ARG A 140 27.82 -1.36 -18.13
C ARG A 140 29.06 -0.62 -17.63
N GLU A 141 30.22 -1.26 -17.67
CA GLU A 141 31.48 -0.68 -17.20
C GLU A 141 31.89 0.53 -18.04
N ARG A 142 31.70 0.47 -19.36
CA ARG A 142 31.94 1.62 -20.23
C ARG A 142 31.01 2.78 -19.90
N ALA A 143 29.71 2.52 -19.71
CA ALA A 143 28.74 3.55 -19.35
C ALA A 143 29.08 4.19 -18.01
N ARG A 144 29.48 3.40 -17.01
CA ARG A 144 29.91 3.88 -15.69
C ARG A 144 31.14 4.78 -15.80
N SER A 145 32.12 4.40 -16.62
CA SER A 145 33.32 5.21 -16.87
C SER A 145 32.98 6.56 -17.51
N VAL A 146 32.13 6.57 -18.54
CA VAL A 146 31.72 7.82 -19.20
C VAL A 146 30.88 8.69 -18.26
N LEU A 147 29.92 8.10 -17.54
CA LEU A 147 29.09 8.85 -16.59
C LEU A 147 29.95 9.46 -15.49
N ALA A 148 30.96 8.74 -14.99
CA ALA A 148 31.84 9.24 -13.95
C ALA A 148 32.64 10.47 -14.39
N ALA A 149 32.97 10.58 -15.68
CA ALA A 149 33.69 11.71 -16.25
C ALA A 149 32.78 12.93 -16.54
N ASP A 150 31.55 12.68 -17.00
CA ASP A 150 30.67 13.76 -17.49
C ASP A 150 29.64 14.26 -16.46
N LEU A 151 29.41 13.51 -15.38
CA LEU A 151 28.37 13.83 -14.40
C LEU A 151 28.80 15.00 -13.49
N GLY A 152 28.19 16.17 -13.71
CA GLY A 152 28.30 17.32 -12.83
C GLY A 152 27.23 17.36 -11.73
N GLY A 153 27.44 18.17 -10.69
CA GLY A 153 26.55 18.30 -9.52
C GLY A 153 25.09 18.63 -9.86
N PRO A 154 24.81 19.73 -10.59
CA PRO A 154 23.43 20.09 -10.96
C PRO A 154 22.73 19.00 -11.77
N ALA A 155 23.44 18.38 -12.71
CA ALA A 155 22.89 17.29 -13.53
C ALA A 155 22.62 16.03 -12.67
N ALA A 156 23.49 15.72 -11.71
CA ALA A 156 23.28 14.61 -10.79
C ALA A 156 22.02 14.81 -9.93
N ALA A 157 21.78 16.01 -9.40
CA ALA A 157 20.57 16.29 -8.62
C ALA A 157 19.29 15.99 -9.42
N GLU A 158 19.24 16.40 -10.69
CA GLU A 158 18.10 16.15 -11.58
C GLU A 158 17.90 14.68 -11.92
N LEU A 159 18.96 13.87 -11.86
CA LEU A 159 18.92 12.43 -12.15
C LEU A 159 18.48 11.57 -10.95
N VAL A 160 18.38 12.13 -9.74
CA VAL A 160 18.01 11.38 -8.51
C VAL A 160 16.72 10.56 -8.68
N PRO A 161 15.60 11.10 -9.21
CA PRO A 161 14.37 10.32 -9.37
C PRO A 161 14.57 9.10 -10.29
N LEU A 162 15.33 9.25 -11.39
CA LEU A 162 15.66 8.16 -12.29
C LEU A 162 16.62 7.14 -11.63
N ALA A 163 17.60 7.61 -10.87
CA ALA A 163 18.53 6.73 -10.17
C ALA A 163 17.81 5.86 -9.13
N LEU A 164 16.87 6.43 -8.37
CA LEU A 164 16.00 5.69 -7.44
C LEU A 164 15.14 4.65 -8.17
N ARG A 165 14.62 5.00 -9.34
CA ARG A 165 13.85 4.08 -10.18
C ARG A 165 14.70 2.92 -10.69
N LEU A 166 15.95 3.19 -11.05
CA LEU A 166 16.91 2.22 -11.56
C LEU A 166 17.52 1.35 -10.47
N SER A 167 17.61 1.81 -9.22
CA SER A 167 18.14 1.00 -8.11
C SER A 167 17.30 -0.25 -7.81
N LEU A 168 16.09 -0.33 -8.36
CA LEU A 168 15.24 -1.52 -8.32
C LEU A 168 15.59 -2.56 -9.40
N ARG A 169 16.46 -2.22 -10.35
CA ARG A 169 16.97 -3.15 -11.38
C ARG A 169 18.25 -3.84 -10.87
N PRO A 170 18.56 -5.05 -11.39
CA PRO A 170 19.88 -5.64 -11.20
C PRO A 170 20.99 -4.66 -11.61
N HIS A 171 22.02 -4.53 -10.75
CA HIS A 171 23.18 -3.64 -10.97
C HIS A 171 22.89 -2.13 -11.02
N GLY A 172 21.68 -1.70 -10.64
CA GLY A 172 21.29 -0.28 -10.62
C GLY A 172 21.64 0.48 -9.34
N ASP A 173 22.08 -0.23 -8.30
CA ASP A 173 22.61 0.30 -7.04
C ASP A 173 23.75 1.31 -7.27
N TRP A 174 24.72 0.94 -8.11
CA TRP A 174 25.86 1.80 -8.44
C TRP A 174 25.44 3.17 -8.99
N ALA A 175 24.38 3.20 -9.81
CA ALA A 175 23.90 4.44 -10.43
C ALA A 175 23.34 5.40 -9.38
N LEU A 176 22.57 4.89 -8.42
CA LEU A 176 22.06 5.67 -7.30
C LEU A 176 23.19 6.19 -6.41
N GLU A 177 24.14 5.32 -6.03
CA GLU A 177 25.29 5.71 -5.22
C GLU A 177 26.11 6.82 -5.88
N ARG A 178 26.43 6.66 -7.18
CA ARG A 178 27.20 7.67 -7.92
C ARG A 178 26.47 8.99 -8.03
N VAL A 179 25.18 8.97 -8.35
CA VAL A 179 24.35 10.18 -8.45
C VAL A 179 24.30 10.91 -7.10
N LEU A 180 24.03 10.20 -6.00
CA LEU A 180 23.93 10.81 -4.68
C LEU A 180 25.26 11.36 -4.15
N ALA A 181 26.38 10.75 -4.54
CA ALA A 181 27.72 11.23 -4.20
C ALA A 181 28.09 12.55 -4.92
N VAL A 182 27.52 12.79 -6.10
CA VAL A 182 27.83 13.97 -6.93
C VAL A 182 26.79 15.10 -6.78
N ALA A 183 25.52 14.77 -6.52
CA ALA A 183 24.39 15.70 -6.54
C ALA A 183 24.45 16.88 -5.55
N GLY A 184 25.36 16.86 -4.57
CA GLY A 184 25.43 17.90 -3.55
C GLY A 184 24.10 18.05 -2.78
N PRO A 185 23.75 19.28 -2.34
CA PRO A 185 22.44 19.57 -1.77
C PRO A 185 21.32 19.40 -2.81
N LEU A 186 20.29 18.65 -2.46
CA LEU A 186 19.14 18.43 -3.33
C LEU A 186 18.14 19.59 -3.17
N PRO A 187 17.61 20.17 -4.27
CA PRO A 187 16.59 21.20 -4.17
C PRO A 187 15.27 20.61 -3.63
N PRO A 188 14.55 21.33 -2.75
CA PRO A 188 13.25 20.87 -2.21
C PRO A 188 12.20 20.53 -3.27
N SER A 189 12.29 21.15 -4.46
CA SER A 189 11.41 20.88 -5.60
C SER A 189 11.51 19.45 -6.14
N LEU A 190 12.54 18.68 -5.78
CA LEU A 190 12.66 17.26 -6.17
C LEU A 190 11.77 16.34 -5.33
N ALA A 191 11.41 16.72 -4.10
CA ALA A 191 10.66 15.83 -3.22
C ALA A 191 9.32 15.38 -3.83
N PRO A 192 8.48 16.27 -4.41
CA PRO A 192 7.24 15.84 -5.08
C PRO A 192 7.49 14.84 -6.23
N ARG A 193 8.53 15.04 -7.04
CA ARG A 193 8.87 14.13 -8.16
C ARG A 193 9.25 12.73 -7.67
N ILE A 194 9.95 12.65 -6.55
CA ILE A 194 10.35 11.38 -5.93
C ILE A 194 9.15 10.68 -5.30
N LEU A 195 8.30 11.43 -4.60
CA LEU A 195 7.24 10.90 -3.74
C LEU A 195 5.94 10.54 -4.48
N THR A 196 5.77 11.05 -5.71
CA THR A 196 4.60 10.76 -6.57
C THR A 196 4.81 9.59 -7.52
N SER A 197 5.98 8.93 -7.48
CA SER A 197 6.26 7.75 -8.31
C SER A 197 5.15 6.71 -8.19
N PRO A 198 4.69 6.06 -9.28
CA PRO A 198 3.66 5.03 -9.21
C PRO A 198 4.12 3.77 -8.46
N LEU A 199 5.44 3.55 -8.34
CA LEU A 199 6.02 2.38 -7.68
C LEU A 199 6.19 2.59 -6.17
N ALA A 200 5.54 1.72 -5.39
CA ALA A 200 5.62 1.76 -3.93
C ALA A 200 7.06 1.68 -3.39
N GLN A 201 7.92 0.87 -4.01
CA GLN A 201 9.32 0.75 -3.57
C GLN A 201 10.11 2.05 -3.79
N VAL A 202 9.88 2.74 -4.91
CA VAL A 202 10.52 4.04 -5.19
C VAL A 202 10.07 5.08 -4.18
N ARG A 203 8.76 5.14 -3.86
CA ARG A 203 8.26 6.06 -2.82
C ARG A 203 8.89 5.81 -1.46
N VAL A 204 9.06 4.55 -1.06
CA VAL A 204 9.70 4.19 0.23
C VAL A 204 11.18 4.63 0.27
N LEU A 205 11.96 4.32 -0.77
CA LEU A 205 13.36 4.78 -0.87
C LEU A 205 13.44 6.30 -0.92
N GLY A 206 12.51 6.90 -1.66
CA GLY A 206 12.36 8.33 -1.81
C GLY A 206 12.12 9.07 -0.49
N VAL A 207 11.20 8.57 0.35
CA VAL A 207 10.97 9.13 1.70
C VAL A 207 12.23 9.06 2.53
N ARG A 208 12.96 7.95 2.51
CA ARG A 208 14.21 7.81 3.28
C ARG A 208 15.24 8.85 2.85
N LEU A 209 15.43 9.01 1.55
CA LEU A 209 16.34 10.03 1.00
C LEU A 209 15.89 11.45 1.38
N CYS A 210 14.59 11.75 1.24
CA CYS A 210 14.06 13.06 1.58
C CYS A 210 14.19 13.38 3.07
N LEU A 211 14.07 12.38 3.95
CA LEU A 211 14.33 12.54 5.39
C LEU A 211 15.81 12.78 5.67
N GLU A 212 16.70 11.96 5.09
CA GLU A 212 18.15 12.07 5.24
C GLU A 212 18.67 13.44 4.78
N ARG A 213 18.13 13.96 3.67
CA ARG A 213 18.51 15.24 3.08
C ARG A 213 17.69 16.43 3.60
N GLY A 214 16.80 16.22 4.59
CA GLY A 214 16.02 17.30 5.20
C GLY A 214 15.03 17.99 4.25
N LEU A 215 14.56 17.31 3.21
CA LEU A 215 13.68 17.87 2.18
C LEU A 215 12.21 17.94 2.60
N LEU A 216 11.85 17.32 3.73
CA LEU A 216 10.46 17.28 4.22
C LEU A 216 10.27 18.13 5.46
N THR A 217 9.41 19.15 5.31
CA THR A 217 8.87 19.95 6.40
C THR A 217 7.95 19.10 7.28
N PRO A 218 7.71 19.48 8.55
CA PRO A 218 6.74 18.81 9.40
C PRO A 218 5.35 18.72 8.74
N ALA A 219 4.88 19.81 8.09
CA ALA A 219 3.62 19.81 7.35
C ALA A 219 3.60 18.78 6.20
N GLY A 220 4.69 18.67 5.44
CA GLY A 220 4.81 17.67 4.38
C GLY A 220 4.83 16.23 4.90
N LEU A 221 5.45 15.98 6.06
CA LEU A 221 5.39 14.67 6.71
C LEU A 221 3.97 14.35 7.19
N THR A 222 3.27 15.32 7.77
CA THR A 222 1.89 15.15 8.24
C THR A 222 0.97 14.80 7.08
N ASP A 223 1.07 15.50 5.96
CA ASP A 223 0.32 15.18 4.75
C ASP A 223 0.57 13.72 4.31
N LEU A 224 1.84 13.30 4.20
CA LEU A 224 2.19 11.93 3.84
C LEU A 224 1.65 10.89 4.83
N VAL A 225 1.63 11.18 6.14
CA VAL A 225 1.04 10.26 7.12
C VAL A 225 -0.47 10.08 6.88
N LEU A 226 -1.16 11.14 6.49
CA LEU A 226 -2.62 11.14 6.33
C LEU A 226 -3.09 10.64 4.96
N THR A 227 -2.34 10.93 3.90
CA THR A 227 -2.78 10.74 2.51
C THR A 227 -2.05 9.62 1.78
N ALA A 228 -0.83 9.26 2.19
CA ALA A 228 -0.04 8.31 1.41
C ALA A 228 -0.71 6.93 1.34
N PRO A 229 -0.76 6.29 0.16
CA PRO A 229 -1.40 4.99 0.00
C PRO A 229 -0.64 3.87 0.71
N ASP A 230 0.70 3.96 0.78
CA ASP A 230 1.54 2.90 1.31
C ASP A 230 1.66 2.96 2.83
N ARG A 231 1.38 1.82 3.48
CA ARG A 231 1.58 1.67 4.93
C ARG A 231 3.03 1.93 5.35
N ALA A 232 4.00 1.53 4.52
CA ALA A 232 5.43 1.73 4.79
C ALA A 232 5.82 3.22 4.79
N VAL A 233 5.31 3.99 3.81
CA VAL A 233 5.50 5.45 3.73
C VAL A 233 4.90 6.12 4.97
N ARG A 234 3.63 5.83 5.28
CA ARG A 234 2.96 6.39 6.47
C ARG A 234 3.73 6.09 7.75
N ARG A 235 4.25 4.88 7.90
CA ARG A 235 5.05 4.49 9.08
C ARG A 235 6.35 5.29 9.17
N LEU A 236 7.14 5.35 8.08
CA LEU A 236 8.39 6.12 8.06
C LEU A 236 8.16 7.60 8.40
N CYS A 237 7.12 8.21 7.82
CA CYS A 237 6.79 9.61 8.10
C CYS A 237 6.27 9.80 9.54
N THR A 238 5.52 8.85 10.07
CA THR A 238 5.09 8.86 11.48
C THR A 238 6.31 8.82 12.40
N ASP A 239 7.22 7.86 12.20
CA ASP A 239 8.42 7.71 13.02
C ASP A 239 9.30 8.97 12.95
N ALA A 240 9.44 9.57 11.76
CA ALA A 240 10.18 10.82 11.56
C ALA A 240 9.54 12.03 12.26
N LEU A 241 8.21 12.15 12.24
CA LEU A 241 7.51 13.19 13.00
C LEU A 241 7.68 13.00 14.51
N LEU A 242 7.51 11.78 15.00
CA LEU A 242 7.63 11.47 16.42
C LEU A 242 9.05 11.66 16.96
N ALA A 243 10.07 11.53 16.12
CA ALA A 243 11.46 11.86 16.45
C ALA A 243 11.68 13.38 16.63
N ARG A 244 10.81 14.23 16.09
CA ARG A 244 10.86 15.70 16.23
C ARG A 244 10.06 16.22 17.42
N VAL A 245 9.24 15.38 18.06
CA VAL A 245 8.42 15.77 19.21
C VAL A 245 9.32 16.08 20.41
N SER A 246 9.29 17.33 20.85
CA SER A 246 9.98 17.82 22.04
C SER A 246 9.00 18.03 23.22
N PRO A 247 9.50 18.14 24.47
CA PRO A 247 8.68 18.59 25.59
C PRO A 247 7.93 19.88 25.26
N GLY A 248 6.65 19.94 25.60
CA GLY A 248 5.74 21.04 25.29
C GLY A 248 5.10 20.98 23.90
N ASP A 249 5.64 20.19 22.95
CA ASP A 249 5.17 20.07 21.56
C ASP A 249 4.61 21.39 20.98
N PRO A 250 5.43 22.46 20.92
CA PRO A 250 4.93 23.81 20.62
C PRO A 250 4.32 23.92 19.23
N GLU A 251 4.79 23.10 18.28
CA GLU A 251 4.27 23.00 16.92
C GLU A 251 2.99 22.14 16.81
N ARG A 252 2.54 21.53 17.92
CA ARG A 252 1.38 20.63 17.97
C ARG A 252 1.43 19.51 16.94
N LEU A 253 2.61 18.90 16.78
CA LEU A 253 2.85 17.85 15.80
C LEU A 253 2.02 16.59 16.06
N LEU A 254 1.60 16.37 17.32
CA LEU A 254 0.82 15.20 17.69
C LEU A 254 -0.66 15.29 17.29
N ASP A 255 -1.25 16.49 17.21
CA ASP A 255 -2.70 16.63 17.06
C ASP A 255 -3.24 15.96 15.77
N PRO A 256 -2.62 16.13 14.59
CA PRO A 256 -3.05 15.43 13.38
C PRO A 256 -2.89 13.91 13.49
N LEU A 257 -1.86 13.45 14.21
CA LEU A 257 -1.57 12.02 14.37
C LEU A 257 -2.55 11.34 15.34
N LEU A 258 -2.98 12.05 16.38
CA LEU A 258 -4.02 11.60 17.32
C LEU A 258 -5.40 11.49 16.63
N ALA A 259 -5.65 12.31 15.61
CA ALA A 259 -6.87 12.27 14.80
C ALA A 259 -6.80 11.33 13.58
N ALA A 260 -5.64 10.72 13.32
CA ALA A 260 -5.43 9.91 12.12
C ALA A 260 -6.39 8.69 12.07
N SER A 261 -6.84 8.31 10.87
CA SER A 261 -7.68 7.11 10.69
C SER A 261 -6.91 5.82 11.01
N SER A 262 -5.59 5.82 10.80
CA SER A 262 -4.67 4.73 11.12
C SER A 262 -4.52 4.53 12.62
N ALA A 263 -5.04 3.43 13.14
CA ALA A 263 -4.91 3.07 14.56
C ALA A 263 -3.44 2.91 15.02
N VAL A 264 -2.55 2.46 14.13
CA VAL A 264 -1.11 2.36 14.42
C VAL A 264 -0.51 3.76 14.62
N THR A 265 -0.87 4.70 13.76
CA THR A 265 -0.43 6.09 13.87
C THR A 265 -0.94 6.74 15.15
N ARG A 266 -2.24 6.61 15.44
CA ARG A 266 -2.82 7.11 16.71
C ARG A 266 -2.12 6.50 17.92
N SER A 267 -1.88 5.19 17.90
CA SER A 267 -1.23 4.49 19.02
C SER A 267 0.18 5.03 19.28
N SER A 268 0.98 5.26 18.23
CA SER A 268 2.31 5.85 18.38
C SER A 268 2.25 7.30 18.86
N ALA A 269 1.27 8.08 18.39
CA ALA A 269 1.06 9.46 18.83
C ALA A 269 0.63 9.54 20.31
N VAL A 270 -0.27 8.65 20.75
CA VAL A 270 -0.67 8.56 22.16
C VAL A 270 0.55 8.25 23.03
N THR A 271 1.39 7.28 22.66
CA THR A 271 2.63 6.98 23.40
C THR A 271 3.54 8.21 23.50
N ALA A 272 3.59 9.05 22.46
CA ALA A 272 4.43 10.25 22.44
C ALA A 272 3.90 11.41 23.30
N LEU A 273 2.64 11.38 23.76
CA LEU A 273 2.07 12.40 24.66
C LEU A 273 2.91 12.58 25.93
N HIS A 274 3.41 11.49 26.51
CA HIS A 274 4.25 11.56 27.72
C HIS A 274 5.54 12.37 27.45
N ARG A 275 6.25 12.05 26.37
CA ARG A 275 7.47 12.78 25.95
C ARG A 275 7.18 14.26 25.68
N ALA A 276 6.01 14.57 25.14
CA ALA A 276 5.55 15.93 24.90
C ALA A 276 5.13 16.69 26.19
N GLY A 277 5.13 16.06 27.37
CA GLY A 277 4.59 16.66 28.60
C GLY A 277 3.07 16.80 28.59
N ARG A 278 2.39 16.12 27.65
CA ARG A 278 0.93 16.12 27.43
C ARG A 278 0.29 14.81 27.90
N GLY A 279 0.97 14.06 28.79
CA GLY A 279 0.55 12.71 29.21
C GLY A 279 -0.87 12.63 29.77
N ARG A 280 -1.37 13.71 30.40
CA ARG A 280 -2.75 13.79 30.90
C ARG A 280 -3.82 13.63 29.80
N GLU A 281 -3.51 14.00 28.57
CA GLU A 281 -4.43 13.87 27.42
C GLU A 281 -4.70 12.41 27.05
N ALA A 282 -3.85 11.46 27.48
CA ALA A 282 -4.05 10.04 27.22
C ALA A 282 -5.38 9.49 27.77
N ALA A 283 -5.97 10.14 28.78
CA ALA A 283 -7.30 9.82 29.28
C ALA A 283 -8.39 9.92 28.20
N GLY A 284 -8.25 10.82 27.21
CA GLY A 284 -9.19 10.93 26.08
C GLY A 284 -9.16 9.72 25.13
N HIS A 285 -8.12 8.89 25.20
CA HIS A 285 -7.89 7.77 24.29
C HIS A 285 -8.17 6.39 24.91
N VAL A 286 -8.57 6.31 26.18
CA VAL A 286 -8.87 5.04 26.87
C VAL A 286 -10.04 4.29 26.23
N SER A 287 -10.95 5.01 25.57
CA SER A 287 -12.13 4.44 24.90
C SER A 287 -11.97 4.28 23.39
N ASP A 288 -10.74 4.42 22.85
CA ASP A 288 -10.51 4.25 21.41
C ASP A 288 -10.96 2.86 20.93
N PRO A 289 -11.53 2.73 19.71
CA PRO A 289 -11.92 1.43 19.16
C PRO A 289 -10.75 0.42 19.06
N SER A 290 -9.52 0.90 18.85
CA SER A 290 -8.32 0.07 18.71
C SER A 290 -7.73 -0.34 20.05
N ALA A 291 -7.52 -1.65 20.24
CA ALA A 291 -6.81 -2.19 21.40
C ALA A 291 -5.38 -1.63 21.55
N GLY A 292 -4.68 -1.38 20.43
CA GLY A 292 -3.33 -0.80 20.46
C GLY A 292 -3.32 0.62 21.04
N VAL A 293 -4.30 1.45 20.63
CA VAL A 293 -4.43 2.82 21.14
C VAL A 293 -4.80 2.83 22.62
N ARG A 294 -5.74 1.98 23.05
CA ARG A 294 -6.08 1.83 24.48
C ARG A 294 -4.89 1.36 25.31
N SER A 295 -4.10 0.43 24.78
CA SER A 295 -2.86 -0.05 25.44
C SER A 295 -1.85 1.09 25.61
N ALA A 296 -1.62 1.89 24.56
CA ALA A 296 -0.76 3.07 24.63
C ALA A 296 -1.28 4.09 25.65
N ALA A 297 -2.59 4.34 25.68
CA ALA A 297 -3.21 5.25 26.64
C ALA A 297 -3.00 4.76 28.09
N ARG A 298 -3.21 3.47 28.37
CA ARG A 298 -2.93 2.87 29.69
C ARG A 298 -1.46 2.99 30.08
N LEU A 299 -0.55 2.75 29.14
CA LEU A 299 0.88 2.88 29.37
C LEU A 299 1.26 4.31 29.77
N VAL A 300 0.76 5.31 29.04
CA VAL A 300 1.01 6.72 29.33
C VAL A 300 0.41 7.14 30.67
N LEU A 301 -0.83 6.75 30.96
CA LEU A 301 -1.44 7.03 32.26
C LEU A 301 -0.63 6.44 33.41
N ARG A 302 -0.11 5.22 33.26
CA ARG A 302 0.78 4.61 34.25
C ARG A 302 2.07 5.41 34.43
N MET A 303 2.68 5.92 33.35
CA MET A 303 3.85 6.79 33.42
C MET A 303 3.54 8.11 34.15
N GLU A 304 2.30 8.58 34.10
CA GLU A 304 1.79 9.74 34.85
C GLU A 304 1.32 9.39 36.28
N GLY A 305 1.54 8.16 36.75
CA GLY A 305 1.10 7.70 38.08
C GLY A 305 -0.42 7.59 38.25
N ARG A 306 -1.17 7.40 37.15
CA ARG A 306 -2.63 7.28 37.15
C ARG A 306 -3.09 5.86 36.84
N GLU A 307 -4.02 5.37 37.65
CA GLU A 307 -4.61 4.05 37.48
C GLU A 307 -5.75 4.06 36.46
N SER A 308 -5.54 3.40 35.32
CA SER A 308 -6.54 3.34 34.24
C SER A 308 -7.81 2.57 34.63
N GLY A 309 -7.74 1.63 35.58
CA GLY A 309 -8.89 0.84 36.01
C GLY A 309 -10.00 1.68 36.62
N GLU A 310 -9.67 2.74 37.37
CA GLU A 310 -10.65 3.68 37.92
C GLU A 310 -11.41 4.43 36.83
N LEU A 311 -10.69 4.86 35.78
CA LEU A 311 -11.30 5.55 34.64
C LEU A 311 -12.28 4.62 33.91
N TYR A 312 -11.89 3.36 33.65
CA TYR A 312 -12.79 2.41 33.02
C TYR A 312 -14.01 2.08 33.89
N ARG A 313 -13.82 1.92 35.21
CA ARG A 313 -14.93 1.72 36.15
C ARG A 313 -15.91 2.88 36.12
N ALA A 314 -15.41 4.12 36.16
CA ALA A 314 -16.25 5.32 36.07
C ALA A 314 -17.02 5.39 34.75
N LEU A 315 -16.37 5.08 33.62
CA LEU A 315 -17.00 5.04 32.31
C LEU A 315 -18.08 3.96 32.19
N CYS A 316 -17.91 2.82 32.88
CA CYS A 316 -18.85 1.70 32.83
C CYS A 316 -19.89 1.68 33.98
N ALA A 317 -19.87 2.67 34.88
CA ALA A 317 -20.72 2.66 36.08
C ALA A 317 -22.21 2.92 35.79
N GLY A 318 -22.54 3.55 34.65
CA GLY A 318 -23.91 3.88 34.25
C GLY A 318 -24.41 2.94 33.15
N PRO A 319 -25.23 1.92 33.45
CA PRO A 319 -25.73 0.98 32.46
C PRO A 319 -26.71 1.59 31.44
N ASP A 320 -27.24 2.78 31.73
CA ASP A 320 -28.15 3.52 30.85
C ASP A 320 -27.53 4.82 30.30
N ALA A 321 -26.21 5.02 30.47
CA ALA A 321 -25.56 6.24 30.05
C ALA A 321 -25.57 6.37 28.51
N PRO A 322 -26.26 7.37 27.94
CA PRO A 322 -26.26 7.57 26.49
C PRO A 322 -24.84 7.87 26.01
N GLY A 323 -24.41 7.19 24.95
CA GLY A 323 -23.08 7.40 24.36
C GLY A 323 -21.95 6.57 24.97
N LEU A 324 -22.25 5.51 25.73
CA LEU A 324 -21.23 4.57 26.22
C LEU A 324 -20.41 3.97 25.07
N ALA A 325 -19.12 4.30 25.02
CA ALA A 325 -18.23 3.87 23.96
C ALA A 325 -17.86 2.39 24.12
N PRO A 326 -18.07 1.53 23.10
CA PRO A 326 -17.68 0.11 23.16
C PRO A 326 -16.21 -0.13 23.54
N GLY A 327 -15.31 0.79 23.18
CA GLY A 327 -13.89 0.72 23.55
C GLY A 327 -13.65 0.74 25.06
N ALA A 328 -14.49 1.42 25.84
CA ALA A 328 -14.38 1.47 27.30
C ALA A 328 -14.61 0.09 27.94
N LEU A 329 -15.55 -0.69 27.41
CA LEU A 329 -15.87 -2.03 27.92
C LEU A 329 -14.70 -3.00 27.66
N PHE A 330 -14.11 -2.94 26.46
CA PHE A 330 -12.90 -3.69 26.17
C PHE A 330 -11.73 -3.23 27.04
N GLY A 331 -11.57 -1.93 27.23
CA GLY A 331 -10.53 -1.37 28.08
C GLY A 331 -10.65 -1.82 29.55
N LEU A 332 -11.87 -1.95 30.08
CA LEU A 332 -12.13 -2.49 31.42
C LEU A 332 -11.73 -3.97 31.53
N ALA A 333 -12.04 -4.78 30.51
CA ALA A 333 -11.62 -6.17 30.47
C ALA A 333 -10.09 -6.31 30.34
N GLU A 334 -9.47 -5.50 29.49
CA GLU A 334 -8.01 -5.46 29.28
C GLU A 334 -7.23 -4.99 30.51
N SER A 335 -7.82 -4.13 31.35
CA SER A 335 -7.15 -3.63 32.55
C SER A 335 -7.09 -4.67 33.67
N GLY A 336 -7.85 -5.77 33.58
CA GLY A 336 -7.93 -6.79 34.62
C GLY A 336 -8.44 -6.24 35.96
N ALA A 337 -9.24 -5.17 35.94
CA ALA A 337 -9.68 -4.51 37.17
C ALA A 337 -10.58 -5.45 37.99
N PRO A 338 -10.38 -5.56 39.32
CA PRO A 338 -11.29 -6.31 40.18
C PRO A 338 -12.74 -5.83 40.01
N GLY A 339 -13.68 -6.77 39.94
CA GLY A 339 -15.09 -6.47 39.74
C GLY A 339 -15.51 -6.08 38.31
N ALA A 340 -14.60 -6.10 37.33
CA ALA A 340 -14.92 -5.77 35.93
C ALA A 340 -16.11 -6.57 35.37
N ALA A 341 -16.17 -7.88 35.64
CA ALA A 341 -17.29 -8.71 35.20
C ALA A 341 -18.64 -8.26 35.79
N ALA A 342 -18.67 -7.83 37.06
CA ALA A 342 -19.89 -7.36 37.71
C ALA A 342 -20.43 -6.07 37.05
N LEU A 343 -19.54 -5.19 36.58
CA LEU A 343 -19.92 -3.98 35.85
C LEU A 343 -20.34 -4.26 34.40
N LEU A 344 -19.75 -5.27 33.75
CA LEU A 344 -20.06 -5.61 32.36
C LEU A 344 -21.36 -6.40 32.21
N ARG A 345 -21.76 -7.21 33.21
CA ARG A 345 -22.95 -8.06 33.15
C ARG A 345 -24.24 -7.28 32.86
N PRO A 346 -24.59 -6.18 33.55
CA PRO A 346 -25.79 -5.40 33.24
C PRO A 346 -25.81 -4.86 31.80
N LEU A 347 -24.63 -4.57 31.22
CA LEU A 347 -24.50 -4.00 29.88
C LEU A 347 -24.85 -4.98 28.76
N THR A 348 -25.02 -6.27 29.04
CA THR A 348 -25.54 -7.23 28.05
C THR A 348 -27.02 -7.02 27.74
N ALA A 349 -27.74 -6.23 28.54
CA ALA A 349 -29.13 -5.83 28.32
C ALA A 349 -29.28 -4.37 27.84
N HIS A 350 -28.17 -3.69 27.53
CA HIS A 350 -28.16 -2.28 27.13
C HIS A 350 -29.05 -2.03 25.88
N PRO A 351 -29.77 -0.89 25.79
CA PRO A 351 -30.65 -0.60 24.65
C PRO A 351 -29.91 -0.60 23.29
N GLU A 352 -28.69 -0.07 23.24
CA GLU A 352 -27.85 -0.10 22.05
C GLU A 352 -27.18 -1.47 21.82
N GLY A 353 -27.45 -2.11 20.68
CA GLY A 353 -26.91 -3.44 20.35
C GLY A 353 -25.39 -3.50 20.18
N ARG A 354 -24.73 -2.38 19.85
CA ARG A 354 -23.25 -2.30 19.81
C ARG A 354 -22.61 -2.44 21.19
N VAL A 355 -23.27 -1.91 22.23
CA VAL A 355 -22.81 -1.99 23.62
C VAL A 355 -23.01 -3.41 24.13
N ARG A 356 -24.18 -4.03 23.87
CA ARG A 356 -24.43 -5.43 24.22
C ARG A 356 -23.37 -6.37 23.62
N ALA A 357 -23.05 -6.18 22.34
CA ALA A 357 -22.05 -7.00 21.65
C ALA A 357 -20.65 -6.83 22.25
N ALA A 358 -20.27 -5.60 22.62
CA ALA A 358 -19.00 -5.31 23.27
C ALA A 358 -18.94 -5.85 24.71
N ALA A 359 -20.02 -5.73 25.48
CA ALA A 359 -20.14 -6.29 26.83
C ALA A 359 -19.95 -7.81 26.81
N LEU A 360 -20.64 -8.51 25.90
CA LEU A 360 -20.52 -9.95 25.74
C LEU A 360 -19.08 -10.35 25.34
N ALA A 361 -18.47 -9.60 24.42
CA ALA A 361 -17.09 -9.85 24.00
C ALA A 361 -16.07 -9.59 25.13
N ALA A 362 -16.27 -8.54 25.93
CA ALA A 362 -15.44 -8.19 27.07
C ALA A 362 -15.59 -9.21 28.21
N LEU A 363 -16.80 -9.68 28.52
CA LEU A 363 -17.03 -10.77 29.48
C LEU A 363 -16.35 -12.06 29.04
N ARG A 364 -16.36 -12.38 27.74
CA ARG A 364 -15.64 -13.53 27.19
C ARG A 364 -14.13 -13.41 27.38
N MET A 365 -13.56 -12.20 27.25
CA MET A 365 -12.12 -11.98 27.51
C MET A 365 -11.74 -12.23 28.98
N LEU A 366 -12.69 -12.02 29.89
CA LEU A 366 -12.53 -12.27 31.33
C LEU A 366 -12.91 -13.69 31.75
N ASP A 367 -13.25 -14.57 30.81
CA ASP A 367 -13.79 -15.91 31.07
C ASP A 367 -15.02 -15.90 32.00
N ALA A 368 -15.85 -14.85 31.88
CA ALA A 368 -16.97 -14.57 32.77
C ALA A 368 -18.35 -14.83 32.13
N VAL A 369 -18.41 -15.63 31.05
CA VAL A 369 -19.64 -16.00 30.33
C VAL A 369 -20.00 -17.47 30.60
N SER A 370 -21.30 -17.76 30.72
CA SER A 370 -21.81 -19.14 30.76
C SER A 370 -22.40 -19.53 29.39
N PRO A 371 -22.39 -20.84 29.02
CA PRO A 371 -23.08 -21.32 27.83
C PRO A 371 -24.53 -20.83 27.73
N ASP A 372 -25.28 -20.85 28.83
CA ASP A 372 -26.68 -20.36 28.87
C ASP A 372 -26.80 -18.89 28.49
N THR A 373 -25.90 -18.04 28.99
CA THR A 373 -25.87 -16.61 28.65
C THR A 373 -25.60 -16.41 27.16
N LEU A 374 -24.68 -17.21 26.61
CA LEU A 374 -24.34 -17.13 25.19
C LEU A 374 -25.46 -17.67 24.30
N MET A 375 -26.14 -18.72 24.73
CA MET A 375 -27.31 -19.27 24.03
C MET A 375 -28.45 -18.25 23.99
N ALA A 376 -28.77 -17.59 25.10
CA ALA A 376 -29.76 -16.52 25.13
C ALA A 376 -29.40 -15.35 24.20
N ALA A 377 -28.12 -15.00 24.10
CA ALA A 377 -27.64 -13.93 23.22
C ALA A 377 -27.77 -14.24 21.71
N MET A 378 -28.03 -15.49 21.32
CA MET A 378 -28.27 -15.87 19.92
C MET A 378 -29.65 -15.40 19.41
N ASP A 379 -30.59 -15.12 20.31
CA ASP A 379 -31.90 -14.56 19.98
C ASP A 379 -31.89 -13.01 19.87
N ASP A 380 -30.72 -12.38 20.04
CA ASP A 380 -30.62 -10.91 19.97
C ASP A 380 -30.96 -10.39 18.56
N PRO A 381 -31.77 -9.32 18.46
CA PRO A 381 -32.14 -8.74 17.17
C PRO A 381 -30.94 -8.13 16.41
N HIS A 382 -29.84 -7.79 17.10
CA HIS A 382 -28.70 -7.09 16.55
C HIS A 382 -27.61 -8.09 16.08
N PRO A 383 -27.31 -8.18 14.76
CA PRO A 383 -26.42 -9.23 14.23
C PRO A 383 -25.01 -9.30 14.85
N PRO A 384 -24.35 -8.19 15.21
CA PRO A 384 -23.09 -8.23 15.95
C PRO A 384 -23.13 -8.97 17.29
N VAL A 385 -24.25 -8.95 18.03
CA VAL A 385 -24.39 -9.67 19.30
C VAL A 385 -24.39 -11.17 19.04
N VAL A 386 -25.23 -11.62 18.12
CA VAL A 386 -25.32 -13.03 17.69
C VAL A 386 -23.98 -13.53 17.16
N ARG A 387 -23.25 -12.72 16.39
CA ARG A 387 -21.91 -13.08 15.90
C ARG A 387 -20.91 -13.27 17.04
N THR A 388 -20.95 -12.39 18.06
CA THR A 388 -20.10 -12.50 19.25
C THR A 388 -20.46 -13.74 20.06
N ALA A 389 -21.75 -13.97 20.33
CA ALA A 389 -22.26 -15.14 21.04
C ALA A 389 -21.85 -16.44 20.36
N ARG A 390 -22.05 -16.53 19.04
CA ARG A 390 -21.59 -17.65 18.20
C ARG A 390 -20.10 -17.91 18.37
N LYS A 391 -19.24 -16.88 18.22
CA LYS A 391 -17.79 -17.03 18.38
C LYS A 391 -17.42 -17.53 19.80
N ALA A 392 -18.15 -17.08 20.81
CA ALA A 392 -17.96 -17.48 22.20
C ALA A 392 -18.45 -18.91 22.49
N LEU A 393 -19.45 -19.41 21.76
CA LEU A 393 -20.02 -20.75 21.94
C LEU A 393 -19.18 -21.87 21.32
N VAL A 394 -18.33 -21.56 20.34
CA VAL A 394 -17.54 -22.59 19.62
C VAL A 394 -16.79 -23.55 20.56
N PRO A 395 -16.08 -23.09 21.61
CA PRO A 395 -15.42 -23.99 22.56
C PRO A 395 -16.37 -24.92 23.33
N TYR A 396 -17.65 -24.52 23.51
CA TYR A 396 -18.67 -25.26 24.24
C TYR A 396 -19.62 -26.03 23.33
N VAL A 397 -19.39 -26.04 22.01
CA VAL A 397 -20.40 -26.45 21.03
C VAL A 397 -20.92 -27.87 21.27
N LEU A 398 -20.08 -28.80 21.74
CA LEU A 398 -20.46 -30.18 22.06
C LEU A 398 -21.29 -30.33 23.35
N LEU A 399 -21.35 -29.29 24.17
CA LEU A 399 -22.18 -29.24 25.39
C LEU A 399 -23.54 -28.58 25.12
N VAL A 400 -23.74 -28.02 23.92
CA VAL A 400 -24.99 -27.37 23.53
C VAL A 400 -25.98 -28.42 23.03
N PRO A 401 -27.26 -28.38 23.44
CA PRO A 401 -28.27 -29.34 22.97
C PRO A 401 -28.43 -29.34 21.44
N GLU A 402 -28.42 -30.52 20.82
CA GLU A 402 -28.58 -30.67 19.36
C GLU A 402 -29.91 -30.05 18.87
N GLU A 403 -30.97 -30.21 19.65
CA GLU A 403 -32.31 -29.68 19.38
C GLU A 403 -32.33 -28.15 19.31
N TRP A 404 -31.58 -27.49 20.18
CA TRP A 404 -31.44 -26.03 20.18
C TRP A 404 -30.68 -25.55 18.95
N LEU A 405 -29.59 -26.23 18.57
CA LEU A 405 -28.85 -25.91 17.34
C LEU A 405 -29.71 -26.08 16.09
N ALA A 406 -30.54 -27.12 16.03
CA ALA A 406 -31.50 -27.32 14.95
C ALA A 406 -32.57 -26.21 14.92
N ALA A 407 -33.05 -25.75 16.08
CA ALA A 407 -34.02 -24.67 16.17
C ALA A 407 -33.49 -23.31 15.69
N LEU A 408 -32.16 -23.06 15.78
CA LEU A 408 -31.55 -21.83 15.28
C LEU A 408 -31.61 -21.70 13.75
N VAL A 409 -31.59 -22.81 13.02
CA VAL A 409 -31.61 -22.83 11.55
C VAL A 409 -33.01 -23.01 10.97
N ALA A 410 -34.01 -23.21 11.82
CA ALA A 410 -35.40 -23.40 11.42
C ALA A 410 -35.93 -22.24 10.55
N PRO A 411 -36.86 -22.52 9.63
CA PRO A 411 -37.59 -21.50 8.89
C PRO A 411 -38.26 -20.48 9.83
N GLY A 412 -38.33 -19.22 9.42
CA GLY A 412 -38.95 -18.14 10.20
C GLY A 412 -38.03 -17.45 11.21
N ARG A 413 -36.82 -17.95 11.46
CA ARG A 413 -35.80 -17.23 12.23
C ARG A 413 -35.12 -16.14 11.39
N PRO A 414 -34.62 -15.04 12.00
CA PRO A 414 -33.88 -14.03 11.27
C PRO A 414 -32.64 -14.62 10.57
N ARG A 415 -32.35 -14.17 9.35
CA ARG A 415 -31.27 -14.70 8.51
C ARG A 415 -29.90 -14.73 9.22
N HIS A 416 -29.56 -13.71 10.00
CA HIS A 416 -28.27 -13.66 10.72
C HIS A 416 -28.16 -14.71 11.85
N VAL A 417 -29.28 -15.07 12.47
CA VAL A 417 -29.36 -16.15 13.47
C VAL A 417 -29.17 -17.49 12.78
N ARG A 418 -29.91 -17.74 11.69
CA ARG A 418 -29.82 -18.98 10.89
C ARG A 418 -28.41 -19.23 10.39
N ARG A 419 -27.75 -18.23 9.80
CA ARG A 419 -26.35 -18.31 9.36
C ARG A 419 -25.38 -18.60 10.51
N SER A 420 -25.64 -18.03 11.70
CA SER A 420 -24.80 -18.27 12.86
C SER A 420 -25.01 -19.66 13.46
N GLY A 421 -26.24 -20.15 13.50
CA GLY A 421 -26.60 -21.51 13.88
C GLY A 421 -25.99 -22.57 12.96
N LEU A 422 -26.04 -22.34 11.64
CA LEU A 422 -25.39 -23.19 10.63
C LEU A 422 -23.89 -23.35 10.91
N ARG A 423 -23.20 -22.26 11.25
CA ARG A 423 -21.77 -22.30 11.57
C ARG A 423 -21.45 -23.03 12.87
N LEU A 424 -22.33 -22.95 13.89
CA LEU A 424 -22.19 -23.75 15.11
C LEU A 424 -22.42 -25.24 14.82
N LEU A 425 -23.45 -25.58 14.04
CA LEU A 425 -23.71 -26.94 13.58
C LEU A 425 -22.53 -27.54 12.83
N CYS A 426 -21.87 -26.75 11.98
CA CYS A 426 -20.68 -27.21 11.26
C CYS A 426 -19.46 -27.46 12.16
N ALA A 427 -19.40 -26.82 13.33
CA ALA A 427 -18.39 -27.07 14.37
C ALA A 427 -18.80 -28.19 15.35
N HIS A 428 -20.03 -28.70 15.26
CA HIS A 428 -20.53 -29.83 16.04
C HIS A 428 -20.14 -31.19 15.42
N SER A 429 -20.64 -32.28 15.99
CA SER A 429 -20.48 -33.66 15.51
C SER A 429 -20.82 -33.82 14.01
N LEU A 430 -20.03 -34.63 13.31
CA LEU A 430 -20.20 -34.92 11.88
C LEU A 430 -21.58 -35.53 11.56
N ALA A 431 -22.14 -36.32 12.48
CA ALA A 431 -23.44 -36.95 12.31
C ALA A 431 -24.59 -35.93 12.30
N LEU A 432 -24.59 -34.98 13.24
CA LEU A 432 -25.59 -33.91 13.29
C LEU A 432 -25.45 -32.97 12.08
N ARG A 433 -24.22 -32.60 11.74
CA ARG A 433 -23.92 -31.77 10.56
C ARG A 433 -24.51 -32.37 9.28
N LYS A 434 -24.28 -33.65 9.00
CA LYS A 434 -24.80 -34.31 7.80
C LYS A 434 -26.34 -34.33 7.75
N ARG A 435 -26.97 -34.61 8.89
CA ARG A 435 -28.44 -34.68 9.01
C ARG A 435 -29.10 -33.33 8.70
N VAL A 436 -28.54 -32.24 9.24
CA VAL A 436 -29.14 -30.90 9.14
C VAL A 436 -28.78 -30.20 7.83
N LEU A 437 -27.55 -30.37 7.31
CA LEU A 437 -27.15 -29.75 6.04
C LEU A 437 -27.99 -30.25 4.86
N ALA A 438 -28.34 -31.54 4.82
CA ALA A 438 -29.17 -32.08 3.75
C ALA A 438 -30.57 -31.43 3.68
N ALA A 439 -31.14 -31.06 4.82
CA ALA A 439 -32.44 -30.37 4.87
C ALA A 439 -32.35 -28.88 4.48
N LEU A 440 -31.17 -28.26 4.60
CA LEU A 440 -30.95 -26.84 4.32
C LEU A 440 -30.49 -26.56 2.88
N GLU A 441 -30.13 -27.59 2.10
CA GLU A 441 -29.74 -27.41 0.68
C GLU A 441 -30.91 -27.00 -0.21
N GLU A 442 -32.13 -27.37 0.19
CA GLU A 442 -33.38 -27.02 -0.48
C GLU A 442 -34.11 -25.87 0.25
N ASP A 443 -33.39 -25.09 1.06
CA ASP A 443 -33.97 -24.01 1.85
C ASP A 443 -34.53 -22.87 0.97
N GLU A 444 -35.64 -22.28 1.40
CA GLU A 444 -36.26 -21.14 0.73
C GLU A 444 -35.37 -19.88 0.74
N ASP A 445 -34.46 -19.73 1.71
CA ASP A 445 -33.45 -18.66 1.71
C ASP A 445 -32.23 -19.09 0.86
N PRO A 446 -32.03 -18.49 -0.33
CA PRO A 446 -31.01 -18.93 -1.28
C PRO A 446 -29.58 -18.83 -0.74
N GLU A 447 -29.35 -17.99 0.27
CA GLU A 447 -28.03 -17.81 0.86
C GLU A 447 -27.76 -18.74 2.03
N VAL A 448 -28.79 -19.15 2.76
CA VAL A 448 -28.68 -20.26 3.71
C VAL A 448 -28.43 -21.56 2.95
N ALA A 449 -29.15 -21.78 1.83
CA ALA A 449 -28.93 -22.91 0.93
C ALA A 449 -27.52 -22.92 0.35
N HIS A 450 -27.03 -21.78 -0.16
CA HIS A 450 -25.67 -21.67 -0.67
C HIS A 450 -24.60 -21.92 0.40
N GLU A 451 -24.76 -21.38 1.62
CA GLU A 451 -23.80 -21.59 2.71
C GLU A 451 -23.83 -23.05 3.20
N ALA A 452 -25.00 -23.72 3.21
CA ALA A 452 -25.13 -25.14 3.52
C ALA A 452 -24.46 -26.03 2.47
N GLN A 453 -24.68 -25.75 1.18
CA GLN A 453 -24.04 -26.46 0.08
C GLN A 453 -22.51 -26.34 0.15
N ARG A 454 -21.99 -25.12 0.36
CA ARG A 454 -20.55 -24.91 0.55
C ARG A 454 -20.00 -25.69 1.74
N ALA A 455 -20.71 -25.68 2.87
CA ALA A 455 -20.32 -26.40 4.07
C ALA A 455 -20.37 -27.92 3.93
N ARG A 456 -20.93 -28.49 2.85
CA ARG A 456 -20.88 -29.94 2.59
C ARG A 456 -19.57 -30.37 1.92
N TYR A 457 -19.03 -29.54 1.04
CA TYR A 457 -17.87 -29.86 0.20
C TYR A 457 -16.55 -29.31 0.72
N GLU A 458 -16.58 -28.29 1.56
CA GLU A 458 -15.40 -27.65 2.14
C GLU A 458 -15.54 -27.60 3.67
N PRO A 459 -14.51 -27.95 4.47
CA PRO A 459 -14.51 -27.56 5.87
C PRO A 459 -14.58 -26.03 5.91
N LEU A 460 -15.68 -25.47 6.45
CA LEU A 460 -15.77 -24.04 6.68
C LEU A 460 -14.50 -23.59 7.42
N PRO A 461 -13.88 -22.46 7.02
CA PRO A 461 -12.66 -22.01 7.66
C PRO A 461 -12.94 -21.84 9.16
N PRO A 462 -11.94 -22.08 10.03
CA PRO A 462 -12.14 -22.04 11.47
C PRO A 462 -12.80 -20.72 11.87
N ALA A 463 -13.67 -20.78 12.88
CA ALA A 463 -14.51 -19.67 13.34
C ALA A 463 -13.65 -18.47 13.78
N GLY A 464 -13.27 -17.62 12.83
CA GLY A 464 -12.32 -16.51 13.04
C GLY A 464 -11.85 -15.81 11.77
N SER A 465 -12.19 -16.33 10.58
CA SER A 465 -11.69 -15.87 9.28
C SER A 465 -12.56 -14.84 8.55
N ASP A 466 -13.67 -14.38 9.14
CA ASP A 466 -14.36 -13.19 8.62
C ASP A 466 -13.59 -11.93 9.08
N GLY A 467 -12.80 -11.37 8.18
CA GLY A 467 -12.19 -10.03 8.32
C GLY A 467 -13.20 -8.91 8.20
#